data_AF-A0A5S9MDT6-F1
#
_entry.id   AF-A0A5S9MDT6-F1
#
_cell.length_a   1.000
_cell.length_b   1.000
_cell.length_c   1.000
_cell.angle_alpha   90.00
_cell.angle_beta   90.00
_cell.angle_gamma   90.00
#
_symmetry.space_group_name_H-M   'P 1'
#
loop_
_entity.id
_entity.type
_entity.pdbx_description
1 polymer ?
#
loop_
_entity_poly.entity_id
_entity_poly.type
_entity_poly.pdbx_seq_one_letter_code
_entity_poly.pdbx_strand_id
1 'polypeptide(L)'
;MRDVFHERAYALIEAAPGIGKTLAYLIPAALEARKSGKPVIISTYSILLQQQMLQRDVPMLNQLLPFEPAACVFKGRAHYICLDKFEHVLHEEDDNYDVVLTKAQILMWLLVTETGDLSELNLPSGAANIKRPHFLCAYAVYIEKAPF
;
A
#
# COMPACT_ATOMS: atom_id res chain seq x y z
N MET A 1 -5.87 25.43 5.12
CA MET A 1 -5.46 24.01 5.26
C MET A 1 -4.71 23.75 6.57
N ARG A 2 -3.78 24.63 7.01
CA ARG A 2 -3.17 24.54 8.35
C ARG A 2 -4.18 24.47 9.50
N ASP A 3 -5.24 25.26 9.42
CA ASP A 3 -6.23 25.38 10.51
C ASP A 3 -7.05 24.08 10.67
N VAL A 4 -7.30 23.38 9.57
CA VAL A 4 -8.07 22.12 9.54
C VAL A 4 -7.37 21.01 10.33
N PHE A 5 -6.03 20.91 10.21
CA PHE A 5 -5.25 19.92 10.95
C PHE A 5 -5.20 20.21 12.46
N HIS A 6 -5.22 21.49 12.84
CA HIS A 6 -5.13 21.89 14.26
C HIS A 6 -6.48 21.90 14.98
N GLU A 7 -7.57 22.22 14.29
CA GLU A 7 -8.90 22.37 14.90
C GLU A 7 -9.72 21.08 14.91
N ARG A 8 -9.16 19.94 14.46
CA ARG A 8 -9.90 18.67 14.24
C ARG A 8 -11.17 18.90 13.39
N ALA A 9 -11.06 19.78 12.40
CA ALA A 9 -12.16 20.15 11.52
C ALA A 9 -12.17 19.30 10.25
N TYR A 10 -13.29 19.30 9.53
CA TYR A 10 -13.42 18.69 8.21
C TYR A 10 -13.42 19.78 7.14
N ALA A 11 -12.73 19.53 6.03
CA ALA A 11 -12.74 20.43 4.87
C ALA A 11 -13.06 19.64 3.61
N LEU A 12 -13.93 20.22 2.77
CA LEU A 12 -14.22 19.72 1.43
C LEU A 12 -13.59 20.66 0.42
N ILE A 13 -12.70 20.15 -0.42
CA ILE A 13 -11.98 20.94 -1.41
C ILE A 13 -12.18 20.29 -2.78
N GLU A 14 -12.85 21.01 -3.67
CA GLU A 14 -12.96 20.63 -5.07
C GLU A 14 -11.79 21.23 -5.87
N ALA A 15 -11.34 20.49 -6.87
CA ALA A 15 -10.31 20.96 -7.79
C ALA A 15 -10.50 20.28 -9.16
N ALA A 16 -10.02 20.88 -10.24
CA ALA A 16 -10.05 20.25 -11.56
C ALA A 16 -8.92 19.19 -11.72
N PRO A 17 -9.04 18.21 -12.62
CA PRO A 17 -7.92 17.34 -12.99
C PRO A 17 -6.71 18.15 -13.48
N GLY A 18 -5.49 17.62 -13.31
CA GLY A 18 -4.26 18.21 -13.87
C GLY A 18 -3.66 19.39 -13.10
N ILE A 19 -4.31 19.92 -12.05
CA ILE A 19 -3.83 21.12 -11.33
C ILE A 19 -2.85 20.83 -10.16
N GLY A 20 -2.35 19.59 -10.06
CA GLY A 20 -1.43 19.21 -8.98
C GLY A 20 -2.09 18.93 -7.62
N LYS A 21 -3.36 18.50 -7.61
CA LYS A 21 -4.11 18.10 -6.39
C LYS A 21 -3.30 17.21 -5.45
N THR A 22 -2.57 16.24 -6.00
CA THR A 22 -1.80 15.28 -5.22
C THR A 22 -0.74 15.96 -4.37
N LEU A 23 0.09 16.82 -4.96
CA LEU A 23 1.08 17.59 -4.22
C LEU A 23 0.43 18.58 -3.24
N ALA A 24 -0.71 19.17 -3.65
CA ALA A 24 -1.43 20.13 -2.83
C ALA A 24 -1.86 19.56 -1.46
N TYR A 25 -2.21 18.27 -1.37
CA TYR A 25 -2.46 17.61 -0.09
C TYR A 25 -1.24 16.89 0.49
N LEU A 26 -0.30 16.40 -0.32
CA LEU A 26 0.89 15.69 0.17
C LEU A 26 1.87 16.59 0.92
N ILE A 27 2.13 17.80 0.42
CA ILE A 27 3.04 18.76 1.06
C ILE A 27 2.59 19.08 2.50
N PRO A 28 1.34 19.56 2.73
CA PRO A 28 0.90 19.84 4.09
C PRO A 28 0.78 18.57 4.94
N ALA A 29 0.41 17.42 4.37
CA ALA A 29 0.39 16.14 5.10
C ALA A 29 1.79 15.75 5.61
N ALA A 30 2.83 15.87 4.78
CA ALA A 30 4.20 15.60 5.19
C ALA A 30 4.67 16.59 6.26
N LEU A 31 4.39 17.88 6.11
CA LEU A 31 4.74 18.87 7.14
C LEU A 31 4.06 18.59 8.48
N GLU A 32 2.78 18.20 8.47
CA GLU A 32 2.05 17.87 9.69
C GLU A 32 2.54 16.56 10.30
N ALA A 33 2.83 15.54 9.49
CA ALA A 33 3.42 14.29 9.96
C ALA A 33 4.76 14.54 10.68
N ARG A 34 5.59 15.44 10.12
CA ARG A 34 6.89 15.81 10.70
C ARG A 34 6.73 16.56 12.01
N LYS A 35 5.82 17.53 12.03
CA LYS A 35 5.56 18.38 13.20
C LYS A 35 4.97 17.59 14.36
N SER A 36 4.06 16.66 14.08
CA SER A 36 3.34 15.90 15.08
C SER A 36 4.00 14.58 15.48
N GLY A 37 4.94 14.08 14.67
CA GLY A 37 5.53 12.74 14.83
C GLY A 37 4.53 11.60 14.60
N LYS A 38 3.39 11.88 13.96
CA LYS A 38 2.31 10.92 13.71
C LYS A 38 2.10 10.73 12.21
N PRO A 39 1.75 9.52 11.76
CA PRO A 39 1.45 9.31 10.35
C PRO A 39 0.20 10.04 9.92
N VAL A 40 0.20 10.47 8.66
CA VAL A 40 -1.00 10.99 7.99
C VAL A 40 -1.50 9.94 7.00
N ILE A 41 -2.77 9.56 7.14
CA ILE A 41 -3.43 8.60 6.25
C ILE A 41 -4.11 9.37 5.11
N ILE A 42 -3.83 8.94 3.88
CA ILE A 42 -4.44 9.46 2.66
C ILE A 42 -5.21 8.32 2.01
N SER A 43 -6.50 8.50 1.81
CA SER A 43 -7.33 7.51 1.11
C SER A 43 -7.55 7.94 -0.34
N THR A 44 -7.46 6.98 -1.26
CA THR A 44 -7.70 7.21 -2.70
C THR A 44 -8.53 6.07 -3.29
N TYR A 45 -9.03 6.26 -4.50
CA TYR A 45 -10.03 5.39 -5.10
C TYR A 45 -9.49 4.02 -5.53
N SER A 46 -8.25 3.94 -6.05
CA SER A 46 -7.71 2.71 -6.63
C SER A 46 -6.27 2.41 -6.22
N ILE A 47 -5.89 1.13 -6.26
CA ILE A 47 -4.52 0.66 -6.01
C ILE A 47 -3.53 1.27 -7.01
N LEU A 48 -3.94 1.43 -8.27
CA LEU A 48 -3.09 2.05 -9.29
C LEU A 48 -2.70 3.48 -8.91
N LEU A 49 -3.65 4.27 -8.39
CA LEU A 49 -3.37 5.63 -7.91
C LEU A 49 -2.41 5.62 -6.72
N GLN A 50 -2.52 4.65 -5.82
CA GLN A 50 -1.59 4.50 -4.68
C GLN A 50 -0.17 4.18 -5.15
N GLN A 51 -0.04 3.31 -6.15
CA GLN A 51 1.26 2.99 -6.75
C GLN A 51 1.88 4.20 -7.44
N GLN A 52 1.08 4.97 -8.19
CA GLN A 52 1.54 6.22 -8.80
C GLN A 52 2.02 7.21 -7.75
N MET A 53 1.32 7.33 -6.63
CA MET A 53 1.74 8.19 -5.52
C MET A 53 3.08 7.74 -4.94
N LEU A 54 3.25 6.44 -4.68
CA LEU A 54 4.50 5.90 -4.12
C LEU A 54 5.68 6.00 -5.08
N GLN A 55 5.48 5.70 -6.36
CA GLN A 55 6.57 5.60 -7.35
C GLN A 55 6.93 6.93 -8.01
N ARG A 56 6.03 7.91 -7.99
CA ARG A 56 6.23 9.21 -8.65
C ARG A 56 6.08 10.37 -7.70
N ASP A 57 4.93 10.48 -7.04
CA ASP A 57 4.59 11.71 -6.31
C ASP A 57 5.40 11.85 -5.01
N VAL A 58 5.71 10.77 -4.28
CA VAL A 58 6.58 10.77 -3.10
C VAL A 58 8.05 11.04 -3.47
N PRO A 59 8.65 10.40 -4.48
CA PRO A 59 9.98 10.79 -4.95
C PRO A 59 10.07 12.26 -5.37
N MET A 60 9.03 12.79 -6.03
CA MET A 60 8.94 14.22 -6.34
C MET A 60 8.86 15.07 -5.07
N LEU A 61 8.11 14.63 -4.06
CA LEU A 61 8.01 15.31 -2.77
C LEU A 61 9.36 15.37 -2.04
N ASN A 62 10.15 14.29 -2.10
CA ASN A 62 11.49 14.22 -1.52
C ASN A 62 12.46 15.22 -2.17
N GLN A 63 12.27 15.55 -3.45
CA GLN A 63 13.07 16.58 -4.14
C GLN A 63 12.67 18.01 -3.76
N LEU A 64 11.42 18.21 -3.31
CA LEU A 64 10.87 19.55 -3.00
C LEU A 64 11.03 19.94 -1.53
N LEU A 65 11.16 18.97 -0.62
CA LEU A 65 11.23 19.20 0.81
C LEU A 65 12.67 19.07 1.34
N PRO A 66 13.06 19.80 2.39
CA PRO A 66 14.38 19.70 3.01
C PRO A 66 14.51 18.45 3.90
N PHE A 67 13.71 17.41 3.63
CA PHE A 67 13.64 16.14 4.35
C PHE A 67 12.93 15.12 3.47
N GLU A 68 13.14 13.84 3.76
CA GLU A 68 12.59 12.73 2.98
C GLU A 68 11.43 12.08 3.73
N PRO A 69 10.17 12.42 3.41
CA PRO A 69 9.03 11.66 3.90
C PRO A 69 9.09 10.21 3.40
N ALA A 70 8.93 9.29 4.35
CA ALA A 70 8.70 7.88 4.06
C ALA A 70 7.22 7.66 3.75
N ALA A 71 6.89 6.66 2.95
CA ALA A 71 5.49 6.36 2.72
C ALA A 71 5.31 4.89 2.39
N CYS A 72 4.18 4.32 2.80
CA CYS A 72 3.84 2.94 2.52
C CYS A 72 2.38 2.81 2.06
N VAL A 73 2.13 1.72 1.32
CA VAL A 73 0.81 1.39 0.81
C VAL A 73 0.13 0.43 1.78
N PHE A 74 -1.13 0.70 2.10
CA PHE A 74 -1.93 -0.13 2.99
C PHE A 74 -3.14 -0.71 2.24
N LYS A 75 -3.03 -1.94 1.77
CA LYS A 75 -4.12 -2.61 1.05
C LYS A 75 -5.07 -3.33 2.01
N GLY A 76 -6.25 -3.69 1.53
CA GLY A 76 -7.12 -4.61 2.26
C GLY A 76 -6.45 -5.98 2.45
N ARG A 77 -6.81 -6.73 3.50
CA ARG A 77 -6.20 -8.03 3.84
C ARG A 77 -6.19 -9.06 2.70
N ALA A 78 -7.18 -8.99 1.80
CA ALA A 78 -7.27 -9.87 0.63
C ALA A 78 -6.13 -9.69 -0.39
N HIS A 79 -5.33 -8.62 -0.25
CA HIS A 79 -4.14 -8.39 -1.06
C HIS A 79 -2.87 -9.00 -0.46
N TYR A 80 -2.92 -9.51 0.76
CA TYR A 80 -1.77 -10.10 1.44
C TYR A 80 -1.96 -11.61 1.61
N ILE A 81 -0.85 -12.33 1.63
CA ILE A 81 -0.87 -13.76 1.91
C ILE A 81 -1.25 -14.04 3.37
N CYS A 82 -2.04 -15.09 3.59
CA CYS A 82 -2.31 -15.62 4.93
C CYS A 82 -1.43 -16.85 5.12
N LEU A 83 -0.42 -16.73 5.99
CA LEU A 83 0.58 -17.79 6.20
C LEU A 83 -0.05 -19.07 6.75
N ASP A 84 -0.95 -18.96 7.72
CA ASP A 84 -1.66 -20.12 8.28
C ASP A 84 -2.42 -20.90 7.20
N LYS A 85 -3.16 -20.18 6.34
CA LYS A 85 -3.88 -20.83 5.22
C LYS A 85 -2.92 -21.45 4.21
N PHE A 86 -1.81 -20.78 3.94
CA PHE A 86 -0.81 -21.29 3.00
C PHE A 86 -0.12 -22.55 3.53
N GLU A 87 0.21 -22.59 4.83
CA GLU A 87 0.77 -23.77 5.49
C GLU A 87 -0.16 -24.98 5.38
N HIS A 88 -1.47 -24.79 5.61
CA HIS A 88 -2.45 -25.87 5.46
C HIS A 88 -2.46 -26.41 4.02
N VAL A 89 -2.55 -25.52 3.03
CA VAL A 89 -2.52 -25.88 1.61
C VAL A 89 -1.19 -26.55 1.22
N LEU A 90 -0.07 -26.14 1.82
CA LEU A 90 1.25 -26.69 1.54
C LEU A 90 1.35 -28.17 1.94
N HIS A 91 0.68 -28.57 3.03
CA HIS A 91 0.67 -29.95 3.52
C HIS A 91 -0.32 -30.89 2.81
N GLU A 92 -1.24 -30.35 2.01
CA GLU A 92 -2.15 -31.16 1.19
C GLU A 92 -1.39 -31.79 0.01
N GLU A 93 -1.54 -33.10 -0.18
CA GLU A 93 -1.07 -33.78 -1.40
C GLU A 93 -1.94 -33.37 -2.59
N ASP A 94 -1.31 -32.96 -3.69
CA ASP A 94 -2.00 -32.52 -4.90
C ASP A 94 -1.21 -32.99 -6.13
N ASP A 95 -1.85 -33.76 -7.01
CA ASP A 95 -1.24 -34.27 -8.25
C ASP A 95 -1.33 -33.25 -9.40
N ASN A 96 -2.04 -32.13 -9.19
CA ASN A 96 -2.17 -31.08 -10.19
C ASN A 96 -0.87 -30.26 -10.27
N TYR A 97 -0.19 -30.38 -11.41
CA TYR A 97 1.02 -29.64 -11.73
C TYR A 97 0.91 -28.12 -11.46
N ASP A 98 -0.21 -27.49 -11.81
CA ASP A 98 -0.39 -26.04 -11.63
C ASP A 98 -0.46 -25.66 -10.14
N VAL A 99 -1.04 -26.54 -9.31
CA VAL A 99 -1.12 -26.32 -7.87
C VAL A 99 0.24 -26.52 -7.22
N VAL A 100 0.96 -27.59 -7.57
CA VAL A 100 2.31 -27.85 -7.08
C VAL A 100 3.26 -26.72 -7.46
N LEU A 101 3.19 -26.24 -8.71
CA LEU A 101 3.98 -25.10 -9.19
C LEU A 101 3.63 -23.83 -8.42
N THR A 102 2.35 -23.56 -8.18
CA THR A 102 1.89 -22.40 -7.39
C THR A 102 2.42 -22.44 -5.96
N LYS A 103 2.38 -23.60 -5.29
CA LYS A 103 2.95 -23.79 -3.94
C LYS A 103 4.44 -23.46 -3.92
N ALA A 104 5.20 -23.99 -4.89
CA ALA A 104 6.64 -23.73 -5.00
C ALA A 104 6.96 -22.25 -5.27
N GLN A 105 6.20 -21.59 -6.16
CA GLN A 105 6.36 -20.16 -6.45
C GLN A 105 6.11 -19.29 -5.21
N ILE A 106 5.05 -19.57 -4.47
CA ILE A 106 4.74 -18.83 -3.24
C ILE A 106 5.83 -19.05 -2.18
N LEU A 107 6.31 -20.29 -1.99
CA LEU A 107 7.41 -20.57 -1.06
C LEU A 107 8.67 -19.77 -1.40
N MET A 108 9.08 -19.78 -2.67
CA MET A 108 10.24 -19.03 -3.12
C MET A 108 10.06 -17.52 -2.92
N TRP A 109 8.87 -17.01 -3.20
CA TRP A 109 8.54 -15.59 -3.01
C TRP A 109 8.52 -15.18 -1.54
N LEU A 110 8.01 -16.02 -0.63
CA LEU A 110 8.01 -15.77 0.82
C LEU A 110 9.43 -15.56 1.40
N LEU A 111 10.47 -16.08 0.74
CA LEU A 111 11.86 -15.90 1.15
C LEU A 111 12.44 -14.52 0.76
N VAL A 112 11.81 -13.81 -0.17
CA VAL A 112 12.37 -12.58 -0.76
C VAL A 112 11.44 -11.37 -0.65
N THR A 113 10.14 -11.57 -0.40
CA THR A 113 9.19 -10.47 -0.29
C THR A 113 9.42 -9.66 0.98
N GLU A 114 9.40 -8.33 0.84
CA GLU A 114 9.44 -7.40 1.98
C GLU A 114 8.04 -7.02 2.46
N THR A 115 6.99 -7.27 1.65
CA THR A 115 5.65 -6.73 1.91
C THR A 115 4.57 -7.81 2.10
N GLY A 116 4.78 -9.01 1.56
CA GLY A 116 3.76 -10.06 1.55
C GLY A 116 2.56 -9.77 0.63
N ASP A 117 2.71 -8.84 -0.31
CA ASP A 117 1.67 -8.42 -1.26
C ASP A 117 1.54 -9.41 -2.44
N LEU A 118 0.35 -10.00 -2.58
CA LEU A 118 0.03 -10.97 -3.64
C LEU A 118 0.07 -10.40 -5.06
N SER A 119 0.21 -9.08 -5.23
CA SER A 119 0.44 -8.46 -6.55
C SER A 119 1.89 -8.56 -7.04
N GLU A 120 2.82 -8.95 -6.18
CA GLU A 120 4.19 -9.30 -6.57
C GLU A 120 4.27 -10.65 -7.29
N LEU A 121 3.23 -11.48 -7.15
CA LEU A 121 3.14 -12.82 -7.70
C LEU A 121 2.37 -12.86 -9.04
N ASN A 122 2.99 -13.47 -10.04
CA ASN A 122 2.33 -13.87 -11.29
C ASN A 122 1.95 -15.36 -11.22
N LEU A 123 0.85 -15.65 -10.53
CA LEU A 123 0.38 -17.03 -10.35
C LEU A 123 -0.32 -17.58 -11.60
N PRO A 124 -0.20 -18.90 -11.89
CA PRO A 124 -1.00 -19.59 -12.89
C PRO A 124 -2.50 -19.43 -12.61
N SER A 125 -3.31 -19.45 -13.68
CA SER A 125 -4.76 -19.20 -13.64
C SER A 125 -5.55 -20.08 -12.66
N GLY A 126 -5.02 -21.23 -12.25
CA GLY A 126 -5.59 -22.14 -11.25
C GLY A 126 -5.57 -21.63 -9.80
N ALA A 127 -4.84 -20.55 -9.49
CA ALA A 127 -4.69 -20.01 -8.13
C ALA A 127 -5.89 -19.16 -7.63
N ALA A 128 -7.02 -19.19 -8.34
CA ALA A 128 -8.16 -18.29 -8.11
C ALA A 128 -8.83 -18.45 -6.73
N ASN A 129 -8.71 -19.62 -6.08
CA ASN A 129 -9.35 -19.90 -4.79
C ASN A 129 -8.73 -19.17 -3.58
N ILE A 130 -7.60 -18.47 -3.75
CA ILE A 130 -6.88 -17.80 -2.65
C ILE A 130 -7.25 -16.30 -2.52
N LYS A 131 -8.03 -15.73 -3.46
CA LYS A 131 -8.33 -14.29 -3.49
C LYS A 131 -9.84 -14.04 -3.43
N ARG A 132 -10.44 -13.60 -2.29
CA ARG A 132 -11.59 -12.64 -2.09
C ARG A 132 -12.00 -12.57 -0.59
N PRO A 133 -12.64 -11.49 -0.04
CA PRO A 133 -13.29 -10.32 -0.67
C PRO A 133 -12.85 -8.91 -0.15
N HIS A 134 -13.50 -7.89 -0.74
CA HIS A 134 -13.36 -6.41 -0.69
C HIS A 134 -13.18 -5.73 0.68
N PHE A 135 -12.33 -4.67 0.74
CA PHE A 135 -12.54 -3.38 1.44
C PHE A 135 -11.52 -2.32 0.97
N LEU A 136 -11.82 -1.04 1.27
CA LEU A 136 -11.05 0.18 0.93
C LEU A 136 -9.54 0.04 1.17
N CYS A 137 -8.74 0.38 0.16
CA CYS A 137 -7.29 0.49 0.29
C CYS A 137 -6.94 1.90 0.79
N ALA A 138 -6.11 1.99 1.83
CA ALA A 138 -5.64 3.24 2.40
C ALA A 138 -4.13 3.43 2.13
N TYR A 139 -3.62 4.63 2.28
CA TYR A 139 -2.20 4.93 2.15
C TYR A 139 -1.74 5.68 3.39
N ALA A 140 -0.52 5.44 3.86
CA ALA A 140 0.00 6.13 5.04
C ALA A 140 1.37 6.73 4.73
N VAL A 141 1.48 8.04 4.96
CA VAL A 141 2.73 8.80 4.86
C VAL A 141 3.32 8.90 6.27
N TYR A 142 4.59 8.51 6.39
CA TYR A 142 5.38 8.48 7.61
C TYR A 142 6.59 9.40 7.48
N ILE A 143 7.15 9.85 8.58
CA ILE A 143 8.44 10.54 8.58
C ILE A 143 9.21 9.88 9.72
N GLU A 144 10.03 8.89 9.32
CA GLU A 144 10.78 7.90 10.12
C GLU A 144 10.12 6.53 10.36
N LYS A 145 10.99 5.51 10.34
CA LYS A 145 10.78 4.05 10.10
C LYS A 145 9.40 3.52 10.44
N ALA A 146 8.71 2.98 9.43
CA ALA A 146 7.72 1.94 9.66
C ALA A 146 8.46 0.69 10.17
N PRO A 147 8.23 0.23 11.41
CA PRO A 147 8.71 -1.05 11.87
C PRO A 147 7.60 -2.06 11.52
N PHE A 148 7.75 -2.72 10.39
CA PHE A 148 7.07 -3.99 10.18
C PHE A 148 8.16 -5.07 10.10
#